data_AF-A0A966SEX0-F1
#
_entry.id   AF-A0A966SEX0-F1
#
_cell.length_a   1.000
_cell.length_b   1.000
_cell.length_c   1.000
_cell.angle_alpha   90.00
_cell.angle_beta   90.00
_cell.angle_gamma   90.00
#
_symmetry.space_group_name_H-M   'P 1'
#
loop_
_entity.id
_entity.type
_entity.pdbx_description
1 polymer ?
#
loop_
_entity_poly.entity_id
_entity_poly.type
_entity_poly.pdbx_seq_one_letter_code
_entity_poly.pdbx_strand_id
1 'polypeptide(L)'
;MPSADLRALRRELDSLAAELGFSALGVAHLELAEDEHHLLRWLEAGRHGEMHYMTRHGTRRSRPAELWPGTVCAISVRLDYWPTDAAPADSVLARGELGYVSRYALARDYHKIMRNALQD
;
A
#
# COMPACT_ATOMS: atom_id res chain seq x y z
N MET A 1 1.94 -13.02 -32.06
CA MET A 1 1.98 -13.37 -30.62
C MET A 1 0.59 -13.86 -30.24
N PRO A 2 0.41 -15.07 -29.69
CA PRO A 2 -0.89 -15.46 -29.18
C PRO A 2 -1.32 -14.47 -28.10
N SER A 3 -2.57 -14.01 -28.16
CA SER A 3 -3.15 -13.16 -27.12
C SER A 3 -3.12 -13.93 -25.80
N ALA A 4 -2.44 -13.40 -24.79
CA ALA A 4 -2.43 -13.99 -23.46
C ALA A 4 -3.88 -14.08 -22.93
N ASP A 5 -4.25 -15.23 -22.34
CA ASP A 5 -5.52 -15.35 -21.62
C ASP A 5 -5.41 -14.61 -20.28
N LEU A 6 -5.85 -13.35 -20.28
CA LEU A 6 -5.82 -12.48 -19.10
C LEU A 6 -6.67 -13.05 -17.95
N ARG A 7 -7.67 -13.89 -18.22
CA ARG A 7 -8.46 -14.52 -17.16
C ARG A 7 -7.69 -15.65 -16.50
N ALA A 8 -6.92 -16.42 -17.27
CA ALA A 8 -6.01 -17.42 -16.71
C ALA A 8 -4.92 -16.75 -15.86
N LEU A 9 -4.26 -15.72 -16.39
CA LEU A 9 -3.27 -14.95 -15.65
C LEU A 9 -3.84 -14.35 -14.37
N ARG A 10 -5.07 -13.82 -14.42
CA ARG A 10 -5.74 -13.29 -13.22
C ARG A 10 -5.91 -14.37 -12.14
N ARG A 11 -6.34 -15.58 -12.51
CA ARG A 11 -6.48 -16.70 -11.55
C ARG A 11 -5.13 -17.12 -10.97
N GLU A 12 -4.08 -17.15 -11.79
CA GLU A 12 -2.72 -17.45 -11.32
C GLU A 12 -2.23 -16.41 -10.30
N LEU A 13 -2.47 -15.12 -10.55
CA LEU A 13 -2.14 -14.06 -9.60
C LEU A 13 -2.91 -14.19 -8.28
N ASP A 14 -4.20 -14.51 -8.33
CA ASP A 14 -5.00 -14.70 -7.13
C ASP A 14 -4.52 -15.92 -6.32
N SER A 15 -4.14 -17.02 -6.98
CA SER A 15 -3.54 -18.19 -6.32
C SER A 15 -2.18 -17.88 -5.69
N LEU A 16 -1.27 -17.24 -6.44
CA LEU A 16 0.05 -16.85 -5.95
C LEU A 16 -0.06 -15.91 -4.74
N ALA A 17 -0.99 -14.95 -4.81
CA ALA A 17 -1.22 -14.03 -3.69
C ALA A 17 -1.65 -14.78 -2.42
N ALA A 18 -2.55 -15.76 -2.55
CA ALA A 18 -2.99 -16.59 -1.43
C ALA A 18 -1.85 -17.46 -0.87
N GLU A 19 -1.01 -18.05 -1.74
CA GLU A 19 0.16 -18.85 -1.34
C GLU A 19 1.21 -18.02 -0.59
N LEU A 20 1.42 -16.77 -1.00
CA LEU A 20 2.29 -15.80 -0.31
C LEU A 20 1.64 -15.20 0.96
N GLY A 21 0.41 -15.60 1.29
CA GLY A 21 -0.30 -15.20 2.51
C GLY A 21 -1.04 -13.86 2.41
N PHE A 22 -1.18 -13.27 1.22
CA PHE A 22 -1.96 -12.05 1.02
C PHE A 22 -3.46 -12.30 1.16
N SER A 23 -4.13 -11.42 1.91
CA SER A 23 -5.57 -11.47 2.16
C SER A 23 -6.41 -10.85 1.03
N ALA A 24 -5.77 -10.16 0.07
CA ALA A 24 -6.40 -9.68 -1.16
C ALA A 24 -5.35 -9.24 -2.19
N LEU A 25 -5.72 -9.30 -3.47
CA LEU A 25 -4.98 -8.74 -4.60
C LEU A 25 -5.93 -7.94 -5.51
N GLY A 26 -5.45 -6.77 -5.97
CA GLY A 26 -6.11 -5.93 -6.95
C GLY A 26 -5.17 -5.57 -8.09
N VAL A 27 -5.73 -5.36 -9.28
CA VAL A 27 -5.02 -4.88 -10.47
C VAL A 27 -5.68 -3.58 -10.90
N ALA A 28 -4.90 -2.51 -11.03
CA ALA A 28 -5.37 -1.19 -11.38
C ALA A 28 -4.69 -0.67 -12.66
N HIS A 29 -5.47 0.08 -13.45
CA HIS A 29 -4.94 0.89 -14.54
C HIS A 29 -4.18 2.10 -14.00
N LEU A 30 -3.38 2.73 -14.87
CA LEU A 30 -2.47 3.82 -14.51
C LEU A 30 -3.02 5.20 -14.86
N GLU A 31 -4.35 5.35 -14.88
CA GLU A 31 -5.03 6.61 -15.18
C GLU A 31 -5.04 7.53 -13.94
N LEU A 32 -3.91 8.21 -13.71
CA LEU A 32 -3.65 8.95 -12.47
C LEU A 32 -3.69 10.47 -12.63
N ALA A 33 -4.22 11.00 -13.74
CA ALA A 33 -4.19 12.43 -14.03
C ALA A 33 -4.97 13.26 -12.99
N GLU A 34 -6.13 12.79 -12.55
CA GLU A 34 -6.92 13.47 -11.51
C GLU A 34 -6.22 13.40 -10.14
N ASP A 35 -5.65 12.25 -9.81
CA ASP A 35 -4.87 12.06 -8.57
C ASP A 35 -3.62 12.94 -8.55
N GLU A 36 -2.92 13.09 -9.68
CA GLU A 36 -1.78 14.01 -9.83
C GLU A 36 -2.21 15.45 -9.53
N HIS A 37 -3.32 15.91 -10.12
CA HIS A 37 -3.83 17.26 -9.86
C HIS A 37 -4.26 17.43 -8.39
N HIS A 38 -4.87 16.43 -7.77
CA HIS A 38 -5.19 16.48 -6.35
C HIS A 38 -3.93 16.60 -5.50
N LEU A 39 -2.94 15.75 -5.74
CA LEU A 39 -1.68 15.76 -5.02
C LEU A 39 -1.00 17.13 -5.13
N LEU A 40 -0.90 17.68 -6.35
CA LEU A 40 -0.29 19.00 -6.57
C LEU A 40 -1.00 20.11 -5.79
N ARG A 41 -2.34 20.17 -5.85
CA ARG A 41 -3.11 21.15 -5.06
C ARG A 41 -2.90 20.98 -3.55
N TRP A 42 -2.81 19.73 -3.08
CA TRP A 42 -2.58 19.43 -1.66
C TRP A 42 -1.17 19.84 -1.21
N LEU A 43 -0.16 19.65 -2.06
CA LEU A 43 1.22 20.10 -1.82
C LEU A 43 1.33 21.63 -1.84
N GLU A 44 0.74 22.30 -2.82
CA GLU A 44 0.70 23.76 -2.92
C GLU A 44 0.03 24.42 -1.71
N ALA A 45 -1.00 23.77 -1.16
CA ALA A 45 -1.68 24.21 0.05
C ALA A 45 -0.88 23.93 1.34
N GLY A 46 0.35 23.42 1.26
CA GLY A 46 1.21 23.14 2.43
C GLY A 46 0.67 22.04 3.35
N ARG A 47 -0.26 21.19 2.87
CA ARG A 47 -0.95 20.21 3.71
C ARG A 47 -0.10 18.99 4.09
N HIS A 48 1.15 18.94 3.63
CA HIS A 48 2.10 17.87 3.95
C HIS A 48 2.77 18.01 5.32
N GLY A 49 2.61 19.14 6.03
CA GLY A 49 3.30 19.38 7.29
C GLY A 49 4.82 19.19 7.14
N GLU A 50 5.43 18.39 8.01
CA GLU A 50 6.88 18.10 7.98
C GLU A 50 7.28 16.96 7.01
N MET A 51 6.33 16.43 6.22
CA MET A 51 6.60 15.34 5.27
C MET A 51 7.32 15.83 4.01
N HIS A 52 8.52 16.41 4.14
CA HIS A 52 9.30 16.94 3.01
C HIS A 52 9.60 15.92 1.90
N TYR A 53 9.56 14.63 2.20
CA TYR A 53 9.67 13.57 1.18
C TYR A 53 8.47 13.54 0.20
N MET A 54 7.34 14.17 0.54
CA MET A 54 6.18 14.27 -0.35
C MET A 54 6.48 15.18 -1.55
N THR A 55 7.19 16.29 -1.34
CA THR A 55 7.59 17.22 -2.41
C THR A 55 8.85 16.78 -3.15
N ARG A 56 9.80 16.11 -2.45
CA ARG A 56 11.12 15.71 -3.00
C ARG A 56 11.06 14.89 -4.30
N HIS A 57 10.06 14.03 -4.45
CA HIS A 57 10.02 13.04 -5.54
C HIS A 57 9.29 13.52 -6.81
N GLY A 58 8.83 14.78 -6.85
CA GLY A 58 8.16 15.37 -8.01
C GLY A 58 7.02 14.49 -8.53
N THR A 59 6.99 14.28 -9.85
CA THR A 59 5.94 13.55 -10.57
C THR A 59 6.06 12.02 -10.50
N ARG A 60 7.14 11.47 -9.93
CA ARG A 60 7.34 10.00 -9.82
C ARG A 60 6.25 9.30 -9.00
N ARG A 61 5.48 10.05 -8.21
CA ARG A 61 4.35 9.53 -7.41
C ARG A 61 3.09 9.25 -8.24
N SER A 62 2.92 9.98 -9.33
CA SER A 62 1.73 9.92 -10.19
C SER A 62 2.04 9.41 -11.59
N ARG A 63 3.32 9.27 -11.95
CA ARG A 63 3.77 8.81 -13.27
C ARG A 63 4.61 7.54 -13.16
N PRO A 64 3.97 6.35 -13.17
CA PRO A 64 4.66 5.07 -13.01
C PRO A 64 5.78 4.84 -14.02
N ALA A 65 5.68 5.36 -15.24
CA ALA A 65 6.74 5.27 -16.24
C ALA A 65 8.07 5.97 -15.82
N GLU A 66 8.01 6.95 -14.91
CA GLU A 66 9.20 7.59 -14.32
C GLU A 66 9.79 6.79 -13.14
N LEU A 67 9.05 5.80 -12.62
CA LEU A 67 9.58 4.81 -11.69
C LEU A 67 10.21 3.64 -12.46
N TRP A 68 9.49 3.11 -13.44
CA TRP A 68 9.94 2.01 -14.29
C TRP A 68 9.37 2.15 -15.71
N PRO A 69 10.22 2.35 -16.74
CA PRO A 69 9.76 2.47 -18.12
C PRO A 69 8.96 1.24 -18.58
N GLY A 70 7.81 1.48 -19.23
CA GLY A 70 6.95 0.40 -19.72
C GLY A 70 6.01 -0.21 -18.69
N THR A 71 5.79 0.44 -17.53
CA THR A 71 4.75 0.01 -16.58
C THR A 71 3.37 0.12 -17.24
N VAL A 72 2.58 -0.96 -17.18
CA VAL A 72 1.24 -1.03 -17.82
C VAL A 72 0.08 -1.12 -16.82
N CYS A 73 0.35 -1.57 -15.60
CA CYS A 73 -0.63 -1.66 -14.53
C CYS A 73 0.07 -1.63 -13.16
N ALA A 74 -0.71 -1.45 -12.11
CA ALA A 74 -0.26 -1.62 -10.73
C ALA A 74 -0.96 -2.84 -10.12
N ILE A 75 -0.18 -3.72 -9.49
CA ILE A 75 -0.69 -4.83 -8.67
C ILE A 75 -0.57 -4.40 -7.22
N SER A 76 -1.69 -4.39 -6.50
CA SER A 76 -1.74 -4.06 -5.07
C SER A 76 -2.15 -5.29 -4.28
N VAL A 77 -1.43 -5.57 -3.20
CA VAL A 77 -1.73 -6.66 -2.27
C VAL A 77 -2.06 -6.11 -0.88
N ARG A 78 -2.76 -6.90 -0.08
CA ARG A 78 -3.14 -6.55 1.30
C ARG A 78 -2.81 -7.71 2.23
N LEU A 79 -2.24 -7.40 3.39
CA LEU A 79 -2.17 -8.32 4.53
C LEU A 79 -3.08 -7.79 5.64
N ASP A 80 -3.81 -8.70 6.26
CA ASP A 80 -4.40 -8.44 7.57
C ASP A 80 -3.28 -8.34 8.61
N TYR A 81 -3.35 -7.29 9.43
CA TYR A 81 -2.40 -7.05 10.51
C TYR A 81 -3.08 -7.03 11.88
N TRP A 82 -4.37 -7.39 11.96
CA TRP A 82 -5.09 -7.35 13.22
C TRP A 82 -4.43 -8.27 14.26
N PRO A 83 -3.87 -7.72 15.36
CA PRO A 83 -3.22 -8.55 16.34
C PRO A 83 -4.29 -9.30 17.14
N THR A 84 -4.16 -10.63 17.21
CA THR A 84 -5.10 -11.49 17.96
C THR A 84 -5.14 -11.15 19.45
N ASP A 85 -4.00 -10.72 19.99
CA ASP A 85 -3.81 -10.52 21.43
C ASP A 85 -3.86 -9.02 21.82
N ALA A 86 -4.19 -8.14 20.88
CA ALA A 86 -4.27 -6.71 21.17
C ALA A 86 -5.52 -6.37 21.99
N ALA A 87 -5.30 -5.71 23.13
CA ALA A 87 -6.38 -5.17 23.94
C ALA A 87 -7.29 -4.23 23.11
N PRO A 88 -8.61 -4.23 23.39
CA PRO A 88 -9.53 -3.25 22.82
C PRO A 88 -9.08 -1.81 23.11
N ALA A 89 -9.22 -0.90 22.14
CA ALA A 89 -8.68 0.45 22.25
C ALA A 89 -9.33 1.25 23.39
N ASP A 90 -10.66 1.13 23.53
CA ASP A 90 -11.46 1.67 24.62
C ASP A 90 -10.95 1.21 26.00
N SER A 91 -10.58 -0.05 26.13
CA SER A 91 -10.06 -0.60 27.39
C SER A 91 -8.71 -0.01 27.80
N VAL A 92 -7.86 0.35 26.83
CA VAL A 92 -6.56 0.99 27.07
C VAL A 92 -6.76 2.48 27.34
N LEU A 93 -7.59 3.16 26.54
CA LEU A 93 -7.86 4.59 26.67
C LEU A 93 -8.58 4.96 27.98
N ALA A 94 -9.32 4.02 28.57
CA ALA A 94 -9.94 4.21 29.88
C ALA A 94 -8.94 4.22 31.05
N ARG A 95 -7.68 3.83 30.82
CA ARG A 95 -6.62 3.75 31.84
C ARG A 95 -5.64 4.91 31.65
N GLY A 96 -5.78 5.97 32.45
CA GLY A 96 -4.96 7.19 32.35
C GLY A 96 -3.44 6.99 32.55
N GLU A 97 -3.04 5.85 33.12
CA GLU A 97 -1.64 5.46 33.30
C GLU A 97 -0.98 4.92 32.03
N LEU A 98 -1.76 4.68 30.96
CA LEU A 98 -1.30 4.03 29.72
C LEU A 98 -1.38 4.96 28.52
N GLY A 99 -0.41 4.83 27.61
CA GLY A 99 -0.51 5.34 26.25
C GLY A 99 -1.10 4.30 25.30
N TYR A 100 -1.98 4.73 24.38
CA TYR A 100 -2.46 3.86 23.31
C TYR A 100 -1.52 3.92 22.10
N VAL A 101 -1.07 2.75 21.65
CA VAL A 101 -0.25 2.59 20.43
C VAL A 101 -1.12 2.04 19.31
N SER A 102 -1.06 2.66 18.13
CA SER A 102 -1.81 2.22 16.96
C SER A 102 -1.51 0.76 16.59
N ARG A 103 -2.55 0.00 16.23
CA ARG A 103 -2.46 -1.46 15.97
C ARG A 103 -1.37 -1.86 14.97
N TYR A 104 -1.15 -1.05 13.92
CA TYR A 104 -0.14 -1.34 12.90
C TYR A 104 1.30 -1.36 13.45
N ALA A 105 1.53 -0.79 14.63
CA ALA A 105 2.82 -0.71 15.29
C ALA A 105 2.97 -1.70 16.47
N LEU A 106 1.98 -2.55 16.73
CA LEU A 106 2.03 -3.52 17.84
C LEU A 106 2.80 -4.80 17.51
N ALA A 107 2.86 -5.18 16.24
CA ALA A 107 3.49 -6.40 15.78
C ALA A 107 4.87 -6.13 15.15
N ARG A 108 5.45 -7.16 14.52
CA ARG A 108 6.64 -7.00 13.68
C ARG A 108 6.41 -5.92 12.62
N ASP A 109 7.46 -5.15 12.32
CA ASP A 109 7.43 -4.09 11.32
C ASP A 109 6.89 -4.60 9.98
N TYR A 110 5.72 -4.08 9.58
CA TYR A 110 5.02 -4.51 8.38
C TYR A 110 5.84 -4.25 7.11
N HIS A 111 6.76 -3.28 7.11
CA HIS A 111 7.62 -3.04 5.94
C HIS A 111 8.52 -4.24 5.65
N LYS A 112 9.02 -4.93 6.68
CA LYS A 112 9.86 -6.12 6.52
C LYS A 112 9.03 -7.30 6.04
N ILE A 113 7.84 -7.50 6.61
CA ILE A 113 6.93 -8.58 6.20
C ILE A 113 6.52 -8.40 4.74
N MET A 114 6.02 -7.21 4.38
CA MET A 114 5.58 -6.91 3.02
C MET A 114 6.72 -7.02 2.01
N ARG A 115 7.90 -6.48 2.33
CA ARG A 115 9.04 -6.51 1.43
C ARG A 115 9.49 -7.94 1.14
N ASN A 116 9.62 -8.77 2.18
CA ASN A 116 10.03 -10.16 2.00
C ASN A 116 9.01 -10.92 1.13
N ALA A 117 7.71 -10.75 1.40
CA ALA A 117 6.66 -11.42 0.63
C ALA A 117 6.54 -10.96 -0.84
N LEU A 118 7.09 -9.80 -1.21
CA LEU A 118 7.06 -9.25 -2.57
C LEU A 118 8.37 -9.46 -3.35
N GLN A 119 9.41 -9.98 -2.71
CA GLN A 119 10.73 -10.18 -3.33
C GLN A 119 10.94 -11.59 -3.86
N ASP A 120 10.14 -12.55 -3.39
CA ASP A 120 10.15 -13.96 -3.81
C ASP A 120 9.30 -14.18 -5.07
#